data_AF-A0A6P8J590-F1
#
_entry.id   AF-A0A6P8J590-F1
#
_cell.length_a   1.000
_cell.length_b   1.000
_cell.length_c   1.000
_cell.angle_alpha   90.00
_cell.angle_beta   90.00
_cell.angle_gamma   90.00
#
_symmetry.space_group_name_H-M   'P 1'
#
loop_
_entity.id
_entity.type
_entity.pdbx_description
1 polymer ?
#
loop_
_entity_poly.entity_id
_entity_poly.type
_entity_poly.pdbx_seq_one_letter_code
_entity_poly.pdbx_strand_id
1 'polypeptide(L)'
;MASASWYKETDEKINYTKLCRLLVDGGTQAVCSVFDGKYPPSSLKAFLNANKTSLQKLKKPKGKVLNNEQWDKLYPPNGSDPQSKDFDITLLFVLLRNICGLTRPATGWDVLPHATDNSLEANLARIKYYRNNAIAHKPNTEINDADFKQHWQDISSALQSLGLCQDDIDDLKSSPLGEKDYNQLLYDWYISDKDVKIQLEDLKSDLKSDTTDLKSDTADLKSDTADLKSDTANIKSDTTDLKSDTADIKSDTTDLKSDTADINNILTCRNIPITVLRAEP
;
A
#
# COMPACT_ATOMS: atom_id res chain seq x y z
N MET A 1 29.44 43.49 5.55
CA MET A 1 28.38 43.41 4.52
C MET A 1 27.47 42.28 4.92
N ALA A 2 26.19 42.55 5.20
CA ALA A 2 25.21 41.50 5.42
C ALA A 2 25.16 40.64 4.15
N SER A 3 25.47 39.34 4.25
CA SER A 3 25.35 38.46 3.09
C SER A 3 23.88 38.43 2.67
N ALA A 4 23.62 38.71 1.41
CA ALA A 4 22.26 38.74 0.90
C ALA A 4 21.68 37.31 0.96
N SER A 5 20.73 37.11 1.88
CA SER A 5 20.07 35.84 2.22
C SER A 5 19.06 35.33 1.17
N TRP A 6 19.10 35.83 -0.07
CA TRP A 6 18.05 35.58 -1.06
C TRP A 6 17.92 34.11 -1.49
N TYR A 7 18.96 33.29 -1.28
CA TYR A 7 18.98 31.86 -1.60
C TYR A 7 18.49 30.97 -0.44
N LYS A 8 18.36 31.51 0.77
CA LYS A 8 17.94 30.72 1.93
C LYS A 8 16.46 30.37 1.79
N GLU A 9 16.12 29.11 2.03
CA GLU A 9 14.73 28.67 2.09
C GLU A 9 14.04 29.26 3.34
N THR A 10 12.83 29.77 3.17
CA THR A 10 11.99 30.30 4.25
C THR A 10 10.58 29.76 4.10
N ASP A 11 9.77 29.83 5.15
CA ASP A 11 8.38 29.37 5.10
C ASP A 11 7.59 30.15 4.03
N GLU A 12 7.89 31.42 3.81
CA GLU A 12 7.25 32.24 2.75
C GLU A 12 7.60 31.79 1.33
N LYS A 13 8.82 31.28 1.12
CA LYS A 13 9.26 30.71 -0.17
C LYS A 13 8.65 29.34 -0.42
N ILE A 14 8.52 28.54 0.63
CA ILE A 14 7.79 27.27 0.59
C ILE A 14 6.31 27.52 0.26
N ASN A 15 5.66 28.49 0.91
CA ASN A 15 4.28 28.91 0.64
C ASN A 15 4.08 29.35 -0.82
N TYR A 16 5.00 30.16 -1.35
CA TYR A 16 4.99 30.56 -2.76
C TYR A 16 5.07 29.35 -3.69
N THR A 17 5.97 28.40 -3.39
CA THR A 17 6.14 27.17 -4.18
C THR A 17 4.89 26.28 -4.15
N LYS A 18 4.24 26.15 -2.99
CA LYS A 18 2.96 25.44 -2.84
C LYS A 18 1.86 26.09 -3.70
N LEU A 19 1.75 27.42 -3.69
CA LEU A 19 0.80 28.12 -4.55
C LEU A 19 1.12 28.00 -6.04
N CYS A 20 2.40 27.98 -6.42
CA CYS A 20 2.81 27.71 -7.80
C CYS A 20 2.33 26.34 -8.26
N ARG A 21 2.58 25.29 -7.49
CA ARG A 21 2.11 23.92 -7.78
C ARG A 21 0.59 23.85 -7.89
N LEU A 22 -0.13 24.46 -6.95
CA LEU A 22 -1.60 24.48 -6.99
C LEU A 22 -2.14 25.15 -8.27
N LEU A 23 -1.55 26.28 -8.69
CA LEU A 23 -2.00 27.03 -9.87
C LEU A 23 -1.52 26.45 -11.19
N VAL A 24 -0.33 25.86 -11.23
CA VAL A 24 0.25 25.30 -12.46
C VAL A 24 -0.23 23.87 -12.64
N ASP A 25 0.01 22.98 -11.69
CA ASP A 25 -0.30 21.56 -11.84
C ASP A 25 -1.81 21.35 -11.68
N GLY A 26 -2.36 21.71 -10.51
CA GLY A 26 -3.80 21.60 -10.23
C GLY A 26 -4.64 22.47 -11.15
N GLY A 27 -4.20 23.70 -11.42
CA GLY A 27 -4.86 24.61 -12.36
C GLY A 27 -4.84 24.12 -13.81
N THR A 28 -3.73 23.57 -14.31
CA THR A 28 -3.70 23.00 -15.67
C THR A 28 -4.65 21.82 -15.76
N GLN A 29 -4.61 20.91 -14.78
CA GLN A 29 -5.48 19.72 -14.76
C GLN A 29 -6.96 20.12 -14.75
N ALA A 30 -7.39 20.99 -13.82
CA ALA A 30 -8.78 21.41 -13.73
C ALA A 30 -9.27 22.14 -15.00
N VAL A 31 -8.46 23.07 -15.52
CA VAL A 31 -8.80 23.83 -16.74
C VAL A 31 -8.81 22.93 -17.98
N CYS A 32 -7.91 21.93 -18.06
CA CYS A 32 -7.90 20.92 -19.12
C CYS A 32 -9.16 20.06 -19.05
N SER A 33 -9.57 19.61 -17.88
CA SER A 33 -10.83 18.85 -17.70
C SER A 33 -12.05 19.63 -18.18
N VAL A 34 -12.12 20.94 -17.88
CA VAL A 34 -13.19 21.82 -18.39
C VAL A 34 -13.16 21.93 -19.92
N PHE A 35 -11.96 22.04 -20.50
CA PHE A 35 -11.78 22.09 -21.95
C PHE A 35 -12.20 20.78 -22.62
N ASP A 36 -11.72 19.64 -22.11
CA ASP A 36 -12.03 18.31 -22.63
C ASP A 36 -13.51 17.93 -22.46
N GLY A 37 -14.16 18.42 -21.41
CA GLY A 37 -15.61 18.28 -21.23
C GLY A 37 -16.43 18.96 -22.32
N LYS A 38 -15.88 20.00 -22.97
CA LYS A 38 -16.52 20.67 -24.13
C LYS A 38 -16.03 20.09 -25.46
N TYR A 39 -14.74 19.78 -25.55
CA TYR A 39 -14.07 19.34 -26.77
C TYR A 39 -13.20 18.12 -26.48
N PRO A 40 -13.80 16.92 -26.39
CA PRO A 40 -13.08 15.70 -26.08
C PRO A 40 -11.92 15.45 -27.06
N PRO A 41 -10.84 14.76 -26.65
CA PRO A 41 -9.67 14.48 -27.50
C PRO A 41 -10.01 13.89 -28.87
N SER A 42 -11.06 13.05 -28.95
CA SER A 42 -11.55 12.45 -30.20
C SER A 42 -12.09 13.47 -31.23
N SER A 43 -12.55 14.63 -30.78
CA SER A 43 -13.11 15.71 -31.61
C SER A 43 -12.20 16.93 -31.74
N LEU A 44 -11.12 16.97 -30.96
CA LEU A 44 -10.25 18.13 -30.79
C LEU A 44 -9.68 18.64 -32.12
N LYS A 45 -9.15 17.73 -32.96
CA LYS A 45 -8.59 18.09 -34.28
C LYS A 45 -9.62 18.76 -35.18
N ALA A 46 -10.84 18.23 -35.23
CA ALA A 46 -11.92 18.77 -36.05
C ALA A 46 -12.32 20.17 -35.54
N PHE A 47 -12.47 20.32 -34.22
CA PHE A 47 -12.78 21.60 -33.59
C PHE A 47 -11.71 22.67 -33.82
N LEU A 48 -10.43 22.32 -33.68
CA LEU A 48 -9.31 23.25 -33.93
C LEU A 48 -9.30 23.69 -35.40
N ASN A 49 -9.46 22.75 -36.34
CA ASN A 49 -9.52 23.07 -37.77
C ASN A 49 -10.69 23.99 -38.11
N ALA A 50 -11.87 23.77 -37.52
CA ALA A 50 -13.03 24.65 -37.70
C ALA A 50 -12.76 26.10 -37.23
N ASN A 51 -11.89 26.26 -36.23
CA ASN A 51 -11.53 27.56 -35.64
C ASN A 51 -10.17 28.12 -36.11
N LYS A 52 -9.55 27.49 -37.11
CA LYS A 52 -8.16 27.79 -37.52
C LYS A 52 -7.96 29.25 -37.91
N THR A 53 -8.90 29.86 -38.64
CA THR A 53 -8.81 31.26 -39.04
C THR A 53 -8.80 32.22 -37.84
N SER A 54 -9.58 31.94 -36.80
CA SER A 54 -9.58 32.72 -35.56
C SER A 54 -8.24 32.59 -34.83
N LEU A 55 -7.72 31.37 -34.73
CA LEU A 55 -6.42 31.10 -34.10
C LEU A 55 -5.25 31.73 -34.87
N GLN A 56 -5.28 31.76 -36.20
CA GLN A 56 -4.27 32.43 -37.03
C GLN A 56 -4.17 33.93 -36.74
N LYS A 57 -5.29 34.60 -36.42
CA LYS A 57 -5.30 36.03 -36.04
C LYS A 57 -4.61 36.27 -34.69
N LEU A 58 -4.59 35.26 -33.81
CA LEU A 58 -3.95 35.33 -32.49
C LEU A 58 -2.44 35.01 -32.54
N LYS A 59 -1.98 34.30 -33.58
CA LYS A 59 -0.60 33.83 -33.74
C LYS A 59 0.37 34.95 -34.08
N LYS A 60 1.50 35.00 -33.36
CA LYS A 60 2.64 35.90 -33.67
C LYS A 60 3.26 35.55 -35.04
N PRO A 61 3.80 36.54 -35.78
CA PRO A 61 4.00 37.95 -35.40
C PRO A 61 2.80 38.87 -35.68
N LYS A 62 1.77 38.41 -36.40
CA LYS A 62 0.61 39.25 -36.76
C LYS A 62 -0.32 39.50 -35.56
N GLY A 63 -0.57 38.46 -34.76
CA GLY A 63 -1.22 38.54 -33.45
C GLY A 63 -0.21 38.75 -32.32
N LYS A 64 -0.72 38.83 -31.08
CA LYS A 64 0.11 39.08 -29.88
C LYS A 64 0.04 37.97 -28.82
N VAL A 65 -0.77 36.94 -29.05
CA VAL A 65 -1.17 35.99 -28.00
C VAL A 65 -0.45 34.65 -28.13
N LEU A 66 -0.62 33.93 -29.25
CA LEU A 66 -0.04 32.59 -29.45
C LEU A 66 1.39 32.67 -29.99
N ASN A 67 2.33 31.96 -29.33
CA ASN A 67 3.70 31.78 -29.83
C ASN A 67 3.79 30.55 -30.77
N ASN A 68 4.97 30.29 -31.34
CA ASN A 68 5.16 29.16 -32.27
C ASN A 68 5.05 27.80 -31.58
N GLU A 69 5.58 27.65 -30.36
CA GLU A 69 5.52 26.39 -29.62
C GLU A 69 4.06 25.97 -29.31
N GLN A 70 3.26 26.92 -28.82
CA GLN A 70 1.83 26.73 -28.59
C GLN A 70 1.08 26.44 -29.91
N TRP A 71 1.49 27.07 -31.00
CA TRP A 71 0.91 26.79 -32.31
C TRP A 71 1.17 25.36 -32.77
N ASP A 72 2.40 24.86 -32.58
CA ASP A 72 2.79 23.52 -32.98
C ASP A 72 2.09 22.45 -32.12
N LYS A 73 1.69 22.77 -30.88
CA LYS A 73 0.81 21.91 -30.06
C LYS A 73 -0.62 21.82 -30.65
N LEU A 74 -1.14 22.90 -31.24
CA LEU A 74 -2.46 22.91 -31.87
C LEU A 74 -2.44 22.29 -33.27
N TYR A 75 -1.33 22.46 -34.01
CA TYR A 75 -1.14 21.97 -35.38
C TYR A 75 0.25 21.33 -35.53
N PRO A 76 0.42 20.08 -35.07
CA PRO A 76 1.71 19.40 -35.10
C PRO A 76 2.33 19.35 -36.52
N PRO A 77 3.60 19.78 -36.70
CA PRO A 77 4.26 19.79 -38.02
C PRO A 77 4.43 18.40 -38.63
N ASN A 78 4.54 17.37 -37.79
CA ASN A 78 4.63 15.96 -38.17
C ASN A 78 3.26 15.37 -38.61
N GLY A 79 2.17 16.14 -38.53
CA GLY A 79 0.83 15.71 -38.87
C GLY A 79 0.13 14.84 -37.81
N SER A 80 0.72 14.66 -36.63
CA SER A 80 0.07 13.95 -35.52
C SER A 80 -1.16 14.72 -35.00
N ASP A 81 -2.05 14.02 -34.30
CA ASP A 81 -3.24 14.63 -33.73
C ASP A 81 -2.87 15.44 -32.46
N PRO A 82 -3.42 16.66 -32.30
CA PRO A 82 -3.18 17.48 -31.12
C PRO A 82 -3.75 16.79 -29.87
N GLN A 83 -3.04 16.90 -28.75
CA GLN A 83 -3.45 16.31 -27.47
C GLN A 83 -3.61 17.41 -26.42
N SER A 84 -4.80 17.53 -25.82
CA SER A 84 -5.10 18.56 -24.82
C SER A 84 -4.21 18.47 -23.58
N LYS A 85 -3.79 17.27 -23.19
CA LYS A 85 -2.83 17.03 -22.09
C LYS A 85 -1.47 17.71 -22.27
N ASP A 86 -1.10 18.07 -23.50
CA ASP A 86 0.18 18.75 -23.79
C ASP A 86 0.04 20.29 -23.70
N PHE A 87 -1.18 20.80 -23.48
CA PHE A 87 -1.47 22.23 -23.44
C PHE A 87 -1.15 22.79 -22.06
N ASP A 88 -0.32 23.83 -22.02
CA ASP A 88 -0.09 24.57 -20.78
C ASP A 88 -1.33 25.41 -20.40
N ILE A 89 -1.44 25.79 -19.13
CA ILE A 89 -2.56 26.59 -18.62
C ILE A 89 -2.79 27.88 -19.40
N THR A 90 -1.73 28.51 -19.95
CA THR A 90 -1.87 29.74 -20.72
C THR A 90 -2.55 29.46 -22.06
N LEU A 91 -2.13 28.41 -22.76
CA LEU A 91 -2.76 27.95 -24.00
C LEU A 91 -4.22 27.59 -23.76
N LEU A 92 -4.53 26.83 -22.70
CA LEU A 92 -5.90 26.48 -22.33
C LEU A 92 -6.78 27.72 -22.12
N PHE A 93 -6.32 28.72 -21.36
CA PHE A 93 -7.05 29.98 -21.19
C PHE A 93 -7.25 30.75 -22.49
N VAL A 94 -6.27 30.72 -23.40
CA VAL A 94 -6.42 31.33 -24.74
C VAL A 94 -7.53 30.63 -25.53
N LEU A 95 -7.57 29.30 -25.54
CA LEU A 95 -8.62 28.56 -26.25
C LEU A 95 -10.00 28.81 -25.63
N LEU A 96 -10.10 28.70 -24.30
CA LEU A 96 -11.36 28.87 -23.56
C LEU A 96 -11.98 30.26 -23.79
N ARG A 97 -11.16 31.32 -23.76
CA ARG A 97 -11.63 32.69 -23.95
C ARG A 97 -12.02 33.02 -25.39
N ASN A 98 -11.35 32.42 -26.39
CA ASN A 98 -11.43 32.90 -27.77
C ASN A 98 -12.27 32.01 -28.70
N ILE A 99 -12.31 30.69 -28.46
CA ILE A 99 -12.95 29.75 -29.38
C ILE A 99 -13.95 28.80 -28.72
N CYS A 100 -14.03 28.77 -27.38
CA CYS A 100 -14.89 27.82 -26.66
C CYS A 100 -16.30 28.36 -26.33
N GLY A 101 -16.63 29.58 -26.76
CA GLY A 101 -17.98 30.16 -26.58
C GLY A 101 -18.34 30.49 -25.12
N LEU A 102 -17.35 30.70 -24.25
CA LEU A 102 -17.58 31.10 -22.85
C LEU A 102 -18.08 32.54 -22.74
N THR A 103 -18.96 32.79 -21.78
CA THR A 103 -19.47 34.15 -21.53
C THR A 103 -18.46 34.93 -20.73
N ARG A 104 -18.21 36.19 -21.10
CA ARG A 104 -17.32 37.05 -20.32
C ARG A 104 -17.90 37.24 -18.90
N PRO A 105 -17.13 37.00 -17.82
CA PRO A 105 -17.55 37.32 -16.45
C PRO A 105 -17.94 38.79 -16.30
N ALA A 106 -18.81 39.12 -15.34
CA ALA A 106 -19.27 40.49 -15.11
C ALA A 106 -18.12 41.48 -14.85
N THR A 107 -17.08 41.05 -14.13
CA THR A 107 -15.86 41.83 -13.87
C THR A 107 -14.83 41.76 -15.00
N GLY A 108 -15.03 40.90 -15.99
CA GLY A 108 -14.08 40.56 -17.03
C GLY A 108 -13.05 39.50 -16.62
N TRP A 109 -12.15 39.15 -17.56
CA TRP A 109 -11.19 38.05 -17.39
C TRP A 109 -9.92 38.44 -16.63
N ASP A 110 -9.72 39.72 -16.34
CA ASP A 110 -8.47 40.29 -15.83
C ASP A 110 -8.62 40.88 -14.42
N VAL A 111 -9.83 40.86 -13.86
CA VAL A 111 -10.17 41.37 -12.52
C VAL A 111 -10.72 40.23 -11.68
N LEU A 112 -10.29 40.14 -10.41
CA LEU A 112 -10.77 39.12 -9.48
C LEU A 112 -12.30 39.17 -9.36
N PRO A 113 -13.03 38.09 -9.71
CA PRO A 113 -14.48 38.03 -9.55
C PRO A 113 -14.92 38.09 -8.08
N HIS A 114 -16.13 38.56 -7.84
CA HIS A 114 -16.71 38.65 -6.49
C HIS A 114 -16.80 37.26 -5.83
N ALA A 115 -16.48 37.12 -4.55
CA ALA A 115 -16.37 35.81 -3.87
C ALA A 115 -17.61 34.91 -3.99
N THR A 116 -18.81 35.47 -4.16
CA THR A 116 -20.07 34.72 -4.29
C THR A 116 -20.40 34.26 -5.71
N ASP A 117 -19.67 34.72 -6.74
CA ASP A 117 -19.90 34.34 -8.14
C ASP A 117 -19.24 32.99 -8.45
N ASN A 118 -19.94 31.89 -8.23
CA ASN A 118 -19.41 30.54 -8.45
C ASN A 118 -19.63 30.02 -9.87
N SER A 119 -19.86 30.90 -10.85
CA SER A 119 -19.98 30.49 -12.26
C SER A 119 -18.69 29.86 -12.78
N LEU A 120 -18.81 29.03 -13.82
CA LEU A 120 -17.67 28.41 -14.50
C LEU A 120 -16.66 29.48 -14.93
N GLU A 121 -17.13 30.55 -15.57
CA GLU A 121 -16.27 31.61 -16.08
C GLU A 121 -15.66 32.47 -14.98
N ALA A 122 -16.35 32.69 -13.87
CA ALA A 122 -15.77 33.35 -12.70
C ALA A 122 -14.67 32.50 -12.05
N ASN A 123 -14.88 31.18 -11.91
CA ASN A 123 -13.85 30.29 -11.37
C ASN A 123 -12.62 30.22 -12.28
N LEU A 124 -12.81 30.13 -13.60
CA LEU A 124 -11.72 30.26 -14.58
C LEU A 124 -10.99 31.61 -14.45
N ALA A 125 -11.71 32.72 -14.31
CA ALA A 125 -11.11 34.04 -14.13
C ALA A 125 -10.35 34.17 -12.80
N ARG A 126 -10.81 33.54 -11.70
CA ARG A 126 -10.08 33.48 -10.41
C ARG A 126 -8.73 32.79 -10.56
N ILE A 127 -8.70 31.60 -11.17
CA ILE A 127 -7.44 30.86 -11.40
C ILE A 127 -6.46 31.70 -12.22
N LYS A 128 -6.95 32.33 -13.30
CA LYS A 128 -6.12 33.24 -14.12
C LYS A 128 -5.63 34.45 -13.32
N TYR A 129 -6.48 35.05 -12.50
CA TYR A 129 -6.14 36.21 -11.67
C TYR A 129 -5.02 35.86 -10.70
N TYR A 130 -5.15 34.77 -9.95
CA TYR A 130 -4.15 34.35 -8.97
C TYR A 130 -2.84 33.92 -9.64
N ARG A 131 -2.88 33.19 -10.76
CA ARG A 131 -1.67 32.88 -11.55
C ARG A 131 -0.90 34.14 -11.94
N ASN A 132 -1.60 35.19 -12.37
CA ASN A 132 -0.95 36.42 -12.81
C ASN A 132 -0.47 37.29 -11.63
N ASN A 133 -1.32 37.50 -10.61
CA ASN A 133 -1.08 38.51 -9.57
C ASN A 133 -0.41 37.94 -8.31
N ALA A 134 -0.66 36.68 -7.97
CA ALA A 134 -0.04 36.04 -6.81
C ALA A 134 1.30 35.37 -7.15
N ILE A 135 1.50 34.97 -8.41
CA ILE A 135 2.73 34.28 -8.86
C ILE A 135 3.51 35.14 -9.89
N ALA A 136 2.97 35.35 -11.09
CA ALA A 136 3.77 35.84 -12.22
C ALA A 136 4.25 37.30 -12.13
N HIS A 137 3.56 38.16 -11.37
CA HIS A 137 3.88 39.58 -11.25
C HIS A 137 4.41 39.99 -9.86
N LYS A 138 4.73 39.03 -8.99
CA LYS A 138 5.36 39.32 -7.71
C LYS A 138 6.84 39.73 -7.90
N PRO A 139 7.36 40.69 -7.10
CA PRO A 139 8.76 41.11 -7.17
C PRO A 139 9.74 40.10 -6.55
N ASN A 140 9.23 39.14 -5.77
CA ASN A 140 9.99 38.06 -5.14
C ASN A 140 9.11 36.80 -5.05
N THR A 141 9.71 35.70 -4.61
CA THR A 141 9.04 34.41 -4.44
C THR A 141 8.62 34.19 -2.99
N GLU A 142 8.07 35.21 -2.33
CA GLU A 142 7.71 35.15 -0.90
C GLU A 142 6.22 35.49 -0.71
N ILE A 143 5.50 34.63 0.00
CA ILE A 143 4.10 34.84 0.39
C ILE A 143 3.96 34.54 1.89
N ASN A 144 3.55 35.54 2.66
CA ASN A 144 3.31 35.37 4.09
C ASN A 144 2.14 34.40 4.35
N ASP A 145 2.08 33.86 5.56
CA ASP A 145 1.09 32.83 5.92
C ASP A 145 -0.37 33.28 5.78
N ALA A 146 -0.67 34.56 6.02
CA ALA A 146 -2.04 35.07 5.93
C ALA A 146 -2.52 35.09 4.48
N ASP A 147 -1.70 35.64 3.59
CA ASP A 147 -1.95 35.67 2.15
C ASP A 147 -1.97 34.23 1.59
N PHE A 148 -1.05 33.38 2.03
CA PHE A 148 -1.01 31.97 1.63
C PHE A 148 -2.32 31.26 1.97
N LYS A 149 -2.80 31.37 3.22
CA LYS A 149 -4.06 30.73 3.65
C LYS A 149 -5.25 31.21 2.83
N GLN A 150 -5.37 32.51 2.61
CA GLN A 150 -6.45 33.10 1.83
C GLN A 150 -6.40 32.67 0.36
N HIS A 151 -5.24 32.82 -0.29
CA HIS A 151 -5.07 32.45 -1.69
C HIS A 151 -5.28 30.95 -1.89
N TRP A 152 -4.74 30.11 -1.00
CA TRP A 152 -4.95 28.67 -1.04
C TRP A 152 -6.43 28.31 -1.00
N GLN A 153 -7.19 28.92 -0.07
CA GLN A 153 -8.63 28.67 0.08
C GLN A 153 -9.40 29.08 -1.17
N ASP A 154 -9.16 30.28 -1.70
CA ASP A 154 -9.88 30.80 -2.87
C ASP A 154 -9.57 29.99 -4.13
N ILE A 155 -8.30 29.63 -4.34
CA ILE A 155 -7.86 28.83 -5.47
C ILE A 155 -8.41 27.41 -5.36
N SER A 156 -8.28 26.76 -4.20
CA SER A 156 -8.77 25.40 -3.98
C SER A 156 -10.29 25.30 -4.21
N SER A 157 -11.06 26.27 -3.70
CA SER A 157 -12.51 26.32 -3.90
C SER A 157 -12.89 26.46 -5.38
N ALA A 158 -12.15 27.30 -6.13
CA ALA A 158 -12.33 27.43 -7.55
C ALA A 158 -11.95 26.15 -8.31
N LEU A 159 -10.83 25.50 -7.98
CA LEU A 159 -10.40 24.24 -8.61
C LEU A 159 -11.39 23.10 -8.37
N GLN A 160 -11.93 22.98 -7.16
CA GLN A 160 -13.00 22.01 -6.85
C GLN A 160 -14.25 22.26 -7.69
N SER A 161 -14.64 23.53 -7.83
CA SER A 161 -15.77 23.92 -8.68
C SER A 161 -15.54 23.60 -10.17
N LEU A 162 -14.28 23.50 -10.60
CA LEU A 162 -13.89 23.09 -11.95
C LEU A 162 -13.67 21.56 -12.07
N GLY A 163 -13.87 20.80 -10.99
CA GLY A 163 -13.86 19.34 -10.98
C GLY A 163 -12.58 18.67 -10.50
N LEU A 164 -11.63 19.41 -9.91
CA LEU A 164 -10.47 18.80 -9.24
C LEU A 164 -10.90 18.22 -7.88
N CYS A 165 -10.49 16.99 -7.54
CA CYS A 165 -10.89 16.39 -6.27
C CYS A 165 -10.15 17.01 -5.08
N GLN A 166 -10.73 16.87 -3.88
CA GLN A 166 -10.14 17.37 -2.64
C GLN A 166 -8.82 16.66 -2.33
N ASP A 167 -8.73 15.36 -2.61
CA ASP A 167 -7.52 14.55 -2.37
C ASP A 167 -6.32 15.09 -3.17
N ASP A 168 -6.50 15.38 -4.47
CA ASP A 168 -5.44 15.98 -5.31
C ASP A 168 -4.96 17.34 -4.75
N ILE A 169 -5.88 18.14 -4.21
CA ILE A 169 -5.55 19.44 -3.60
C ILE A 169 -4.78 19.25 -2.30
N ASP A 170 -5.20 18.30 -1.46
CA ASP A 170 -4.53 18.01 -0.19
C ASP A 170 -3.14 17.40 -0.39
N ASP A 171 -2.96 16.57 -1.42
CA ASP A 171 -1.66 16.04 -1.84
C ASP A 171 -0.73 17.17 -2.30
N LEU A 172 -1.23 18.12 -3.10
CA LEU A 172 -0.46 19.31 -3.50
C LEU A 172 -0.04 20.18 -2.31
N LYS A 173 -0.82 20.20 -1.23
CA LYS A 173 -0.53 20.99 -0.02
C LYS A 173 0.48 20.31 0.91
N SER A 174 0.33 19.01 1.06
CA SER A 174 1.04 18.17 2.03
C SER A 174 2.37 17.63 1.48
N SER A 175 2.55 17.61 0.15
CA SER A 175 3.80 17.22 -0.49
C SER A 175 5.01 17.95 0.15
N PRO A 176 6.00 17.20 0.68
CA PRO A 176 7.17 17.77 1.34
C PRO A 176 7.89 18.81 0.48
N LEU A 177 8.15 20.00 1.05
CA LEU A 177 8.89 21.06 0.38
C LEU A 177 9.87 21.75 1.33
N GLY A 178 11.04 22.09 0.80
CA GLY A 178 12.08 22.78 1.55
C GLY A 178 12.86 21.87 2.51
N GLU A 179 13.98 22.40 3.00
CA GLU A 179 14.95 21.64 3.80
C GLU A 179 14.32 21.03 5.06
N LYS A 180 13.40 21.75 5.72
CA LYS A 180 12.77 21.30 6.95
C LYS A 180 11.93 20.03 6.74
N ASP A 181 11.09 20.00 5.70
CA ASP A 181 10.25 18.85 5.40
C ASP A 181 11.10 17.65 4.98
N TYR A 182 12.15 17.85 4.18
CA TYR A 182 13.08 16.77 3.81
C TYR A 182 13.86 16.22 5.00
N ASN A 183 14.34 17.11 5.88
CA ASN A 183 15.04 16.70 7.10
C ASN A 183 14.10 15.96 8.07
N GLN A 184 12.85 16.38 8.17
CA GLN A 184 11.84 15.67 8.96
C GLN A 184 11.57 14.28 8.37
N LEU A 185 11.36 14.18 7.06
CA LEU A 185 11.15 12.90 6.38
C LEU A 185 12.34 11.95 6.58
N LEU A 186 13.57 12.48 6.50
CA LEU A 186 14.79 11.71 6.75
C LEU A 186 14.90 11.27 8.21
N TYR A 187 14.49 12.11 9.15
CA TYR A 187 14.45 11.78 10.57
C TYR A 187 13.40 10.69 10.85
N ASP A 188 12.20 10.81 10.32
CA ASP A 188 11.13 9.82 10.47
C ASP A 188 11.53 8.48 9.86
N TRP A 189 12.17 8.51 8.68
CA TRP A 189 12.75 7.33 8.04
C TRP A 189 13.81 6.67 8.93
N TYR A 190 14.71 7.47 9.53
CA TYR A 190 15.72 6.97 10.46
C TYR A 190 15.13 6.33 11.72
N ILE A 191 14.07 6.91 12.29
CA ILE A 191 13.36 6.34 13.43
C ILE A 191 12.68 5.03 13.04
N SER A 192 12.02 4.98 11.88
CA SER A 192 11.39 3.77 11.37
C SER A 192 12.41 2.65 11.10
N ASP A 193 13.57 2.96 10.52
CA ASP A 193 14.64 1.98 10.26
C ASP A 193 15.19 1.39 11.57
N LYS A 194 15.33 2.23 12.60
CA LYS A 194 15.70 1.78 13.95
C LYS A 194 14.68 0.84 14.57
N ASP A 195 13.40 1.16 14.46
CA ASP A 195 12.32 0.34 15.01
C ASP A 195 12.29 -1.04 14.35
N VAL A 196 12.35 -1.10 13.01
CA VAL A 196 12.46 -2.34 12.24
C VAL A 196 13.68 -3.16 12.68
N LYS A 197 14.81 -2.49 12.92
CA LYS A 197 16.03 -3.17 13.40
C LYS A 197 15.87 -3.79 14.79
N ILE A 198 15.18 -3.11 15.71
CA ILE A 198 14.90 -3.64 17.05
C ILE A 198 14.02 -4.89 16.94
N GLN A 199 12.91 -4.79 16.20
CA GLN A 199 12.00 -5.92 15.98
C GLN A 199 12.71 -7.13 15.36
N LEU A 200 13.67 -6.88 14.45
CA LEU A 200 14.45 -7.95 13.83
C LEU A 200 15.38 -8.66 14.83
N GLU A 201 16.01 -7.93 15.76
CA GLU A 201 16.84 -8.55 16.80
C GLU A 201 15.99 -9.33 17.81
N ASP A 202 14.79 -8.84 18.16
CA ASP A 202 13.85 -9.57 19.02
C ASP A 202 13.41 -10.88 18.37
N LEU A 203 12.97 -10.85 17.10
CA LEU A 203 12.57 -12.04 16.35
C LEU A 203 13.72 -13.06 16.23
N LYS A 204 14.94 -12.58 16.06
CA LYS A 204 16.14 -13.42 16.01
C LYS A 204 16.44 -14.06 17.37
N SER A 205 16.15 -13.37 18.46
CA SER A 205 16.27 -13.91 19.81
C SER A 205 15.23 -14.99 20.08
N ASP A 206 13.98 -14.77 19.68
CA ASP A 206 12.89 -15.75 19.78
C ASP A 206 13.22 -17.01 18.98
N LEU A 207 13.65 -16.83 17.72
CA LEU A 207 14.02 -17.95 16.85
C LEU A 207 15.20 -18.77 17.42
N LYS A 208 16.12 -18.12 18.14
CA LYS A 208 17.21 -18.80 18.83
C LYS A 208 16.70 -19.61 20.02
N SER A 209 15.72 -19.10 20.78
CA SER A 209 15.05 -19.81 21.87
C SER A 209 14.29 -21.03 21.34
N ASP A 210 13.45 -20.84 20.31
CA ASP A 210 12.71 -21.93 19.69
C ASP A 210 13.65 -23.02 19.17
N THR A 211 14.80 -22.63 18.61
CA THR A 211 15.84 -23.57 18.17
C THR A 211 16.45 -24.36 19.34
N THR A 212 16.60 -23.76 20.52
CA THR A 212 17.09 -24.48 21.71
C THR A 212 16.04 -25.41 22.28
N ASP A 213 14.78 -24.99 22.29
CA ASP A 213 13.66 -25.78 22.80
C ASP A 213 13.44 -27.02 21.91
N LEU A 214 13.41 -26.84 20.58
CA LEU A 214 13.33 -27.95 19.62
C LEU A 214 14.49 -28.95 19.75
N LYS A 215 15.69 -28.49 20.12
CA LYS A 215 16.83 -29.39 20.39
C LYS A 215 16.60 -30.21 21.66
N SER A 216 16.03 -29.61 22.69
CA SER A 216 15.66 -30.31 23.93
C SER A 216 14.60 -31.37 23.65
N ASP A 217 13.50 -30.98 22.99
CA ASP A 217 12.41 -31.89 22.62
C ASP A 217 12.92 -33.07 21.77
N THR A 218 13.86 -32.80 20.85
CA THR A 218 14.50 -33.85 20.05
C THR A 218 15.32 -34.83 20.90
N ALA A 219 16.00 -34.34 21.95
CA ALA A 219 16.77 -35.18 22.86
C ALA A 219 15.86 -36.04 23.75
N ASP A 220 14.77 -35.47 24.25
CA ASP A 220 13.77 -36.17 25.08
C ASP A 220 13.10 -37.28 24.27
N LEU A 221 12.63 -36.98 23.04
CA LEU A 221 12.07 -37.99 22.13
C LEU A 221 13.05 -39.14 21.82
N LYS A 222 14.35 -38.86 21.77
CA LYS A 222 15.39 -39.88 21.56
C LYS A 222 15.54 -40.77 22.79
N SER A 223 15.42 -40.21 24.00
CA SER A 223 15.40 -40.98 25.26
C SER A 223 14.18 -41.88 25.33
N ASP A 224 12.99 -41.33 25.12
CA ASP A 224 11.72 -42.08 25.13
C ASP A 224 11.76 -43.24 24.12
N THR A 225 12.35 -43.01 22.94
CA THR A 225 12.54 -44.06 21.93
C THR A 225 13.45 -45.19 22.42
N ALA A 226 14.49 -44.87 23.20
CA ALA A 226 15.40 -45.87 23.76
C ALA A 226 14.73 -46.69 24.86
N ASP A 227 13.96 -46.03 25.73
CA ASP A 227 13.21 -46.67 26.80
C ASP A 227 12.14 -47.62 26.23
N LEU A 228 11.35 -47.17 25.26
CA LEU A 228 10.37 -48.03 24.56
C LEU A 228 11.02 -49.25 23.90
N LYS A 229 12.25 -49.12 23.39
CA LYS A 229 13.00 -50.24 22.80
C LYS A 229 13.44 -51.25 23.88
N SER A 230 13.82 -50.77 25.06
CA SER A 230 14.13 -51.59 26.23
C SER A 230 12.90 -52.34 26.72
N ASP A 231 11.78 -51.65 26.91
CA ASP A 231 10.51 -52.24 27.34
C ASP A 231 10.03 -53.32 26.34
N THR A 232 10.17 -53.05 25.04
CA THR A 232 9.86 -54.03 23.99
C THR A 232 10.73 -55.30 24.11
N ALA A 233 12.01 -55.16 24.46
CA ALA A 233 12.90 -56.30 24.65
C ALA A 233 12.53 -57.12 25.89
N ASN A 234 12.18 -56.45 27.00
CA ASN A 234 11.72 -57.08 28.23
C ASN A 234 10.43 -57.88 27.99
N ILE A 235 9.42 -57.26 27.36
CA ILE A 235 8.15 -57.94 27.00
C ILE A 235 8.41 -59.18 26.15
N LYS A 236 9.38 -59.12 25.23
CA LYS A 236 9.76 -60.27 24.40
C LYS A 236 10.37 -61.41 25.24
N SER A 237 11.17 -61.09 26.26
CA SER A 237 11.70 -62.06 27.22
C SER A 237 10.61 -62.68 28.07
N ASP A 238 9.73 -61.87 28.66
CA ASP A 238 8.60 -62.37 29.46
C ASP A 238 7.70 -63.29 28.61
N THR A 239 7.51 -62.96 27.33
CA THR A 239 6.77 -63.81 26.39
C THR A 239 7.46 -65.15 26.13
N THR A 240 8.81 -65.21 26.11
CA THR A 240 9.54 -66.48 25.97
C THR A 240 9.47 -67.32 27.22
N ASP A 241 9.57 -66.69 28.39
CA ASP A 241 9.50 -67.38 29.68
C ASP A 241 8.11 -67.98 29.90
N LEU A 242 7.04 -67.21 29.65
CA LEU A 242 5.65 -67.72 29.70
C LEU A 242 5.40 -68.89 28.73
N LYS A 243 6.07 -68.91 27.57
CA LYS A 243 5.98 -70.06 26.65
C LYS A 243 6.66 -71.31 27.21
N SER A 244 7.79 -71.15 27.92
CA SER A 244 8.46 -72.23 28.62
C SER A 244 7.59 -72.78 29.75
N ASP A 245 7.10 -71.91 30.63
CA ASP A 245 6.21 -72.29 31.74
C ASP A 245 4.96 -73.03 31.23
N THR A 246 4.39 -72.59 30.11
CA THR A 246 3.25 -73.26 29.46
C THR A 246 3.62 -74.67 28.97
N ALA A 247 4.84 -74.87 28.46
CA ALA A 247 5.31 -76.17 28.01
C ALA A 247 5.55 -77.13 29.19
N ASP A 248 6.15 -76.63 30.27
CA ASP A 248 6.40 -77.39 31.50
C ASP A 248 5.07 -77.84 32.14
N ILE A 249 4.11 -76.92 32.31
CA ILE A 249 2.75 -77.25 32.80
C ILE A 249 2.08 -78.33 31.93
N LYS A 250 2.29 -78.28 30.61
CA LYS A 250 1.74 -79.28 29.69
C LYS A 250 2.39 -80.65 29.89
N SER A 251 3.69 -80.70 30.19
CA SER A 251 4.42 -81.93 30.56
C SER A 251 3.92 -82.50 31.88
N ASP A 252 3.86 -81.67 32.92
CA ASP A 252 3.33 -82.08 34.24
C ASP A 252 1.90 -82.63 34.12
N THR A 253 1.07 -82.01 33.27
CA THR A 253 -0.29 -82.49 33.00
C THR A 253 -0.30 -83.87 32.32
N THR A 254 0.67 -84.17 31.44
CA THR A 254 0.77 -85.49 30.82
C THR A 254 1.25 -86.56 31.80
N ASP A 255 2.20 -86.22 32.66
CA ASP A 255 2.74 -87.12 33.68
C ASP A 255 1.64 -87.46 34.71
N LEU A 256 0.91 -86.46 35.21
CA LEU A 256 -0.24 -86.68 36.10
C LEU A 256 -1.34 -87.57 35.48
N LYS A 257 -1.57 -87.47 34.17
CA LYS A 257 -2.49 -88.37 33.45
C LYS A 257 -1.97 -89.80 33.41
N SER A 258 -0.67 -89.99 33.23
CA SER A 258 -0.02 -91.30 33.28
C SER A 258 -0.13 -91.92 34.68
N ASP A 259 0.24 -91.17 35.72
CA ASP A 259 0.14 -91.61 37.12
C ASP A 259 -1.30 -91.99 37.49
N THR A 260 -2.28 -91.20 37.03
CA THR A 260 -3.71 -91.50 37.22
C THR A 260 -4.11 -92.82 36.55
N ALA A 261 -3.60 -93.10 35.35
CA ALA A 261 -3.87 -94.35 34.63
C ALA A 261 -3.23 -95.56 35.33
N ASP A 262 -2.00 -95.41 35.82
CA ASP A 262 -1.29 -96.46 36.57
C ASP A 262 -1.99 -96.78 37.89
N ILE A 263 -2.42 -95.78 38.66
CA ILE A 263 -3.21 -95.98 39.87
C ILE A 263 -4.51 -96.76 39.56
N ASN A 264 -5.22 -96.39 38.49
CA ASN A 264 -6.43 -97.11 38.08
C ASN A 264 -6.14 -98.58 37.69
N ASN A 265 -5.02 -98.86 37.01
CA ASN A 265 -4.58 -100.22 36.71
C ASN A 265 -4.23 -101.03 37.97
N ILE A 266 -3.60 -100.41 38.98
CA ILE A 266 -3.29 -101.06 40.25
C ILE A 266 -4.59 -101.41 41.01
N LEU A 267 -5.55 -100.49 41.06
CA LEU A 267 -6.84 -100.69 41.72
C LEU A 267 -7.65 -101.81 41.07
N THR A 268 -7.63 -101.92 39.74
CA THR A 268 -8.29 -103.02 39.01
C THR A 268 -7.59 -104.37 39.21
N CYS A 269 -6.26 -104.41 39.30
CA CYS A 269 -5.50 -105.64 39.56
C CYS A 269 -5.64 -106.20 41.00
N ARG A 270 -5.89 -105.35 42.02
CA ARG A 270 -5.88 -105.78 43.43
C ARG A 270 -7.21 -106.31 43.99
N ASN A 271 -8.34 -106.18 43.29
CA ASN A 271 -9.64 -106.70 43.75
C ASN A 271 -9.96 -106.38 45.24
N ILE A 272 -9.58 -105.19 45.74
CA ILE A 272 -9.83 -104.77 47.13
C ILE A 272 -11.24 -104.14 47.21
N PRO A 273 -12.17 -104.69 48.03
CA PRO A 273 -13.49 -104.09 48.22
C PRO A 273 -13.41 -102.73 48.92
N ILE A 274 -14.19 -101.76 48.45
CA ILE A 274 -14.27 -100.33 48.87
C ILE A 274 -14.64 -100.11 50.36
N THR A 275 -14.74 -101.14 51.20
CA THR A 275 -15.34 -101.05 52.54
C THR A 275 -14.40 -100.61 53.68
N VAL A 276 -13.12 -100.29 53.48
CA VAL A 276 -12.16 -100.09 54.59
C VAL A 276 -11.68 -98.63 54.81
N LEU A 277 -12.14 -97.64 54.06
CA LEU A 277 -11.76 -96.23 54.27
C LEU A 277 -12.89 -95.36 54.81
N ARG A 278 -13.56 -95.81 55.88
CA ARG A 278 -14.38 -94.93 56.73
C ARG A 278 -13.82 -94.87 58.14
N ALA A 279 -13.16 -93.75 58.46
CA ALA A 279 -13.09 -93.19 59.80
C ALA A 279 -13.07 -91.66 59.66
N GLU A 280 -14.19 -91.05 60.04
CA GLU A 280 -14.44 -89.60 60.24
C GLU A 280 -13.64 -89.06 61.44
N PRO A 281 -13.54 -87.73 61.66
CA PRO A 281 -14.22 -86.60 60.99
C PRO A 281 -13.32 -85.65 60.19
#